data_AF-A0A7W1LK10-F1
#
_entry.id   AF-A0A7W1LK10-F1
#
_cell.length_a   1.000
_cell.length_b   1.000
_cell.length_c   1.000
_cell.angle_alpha   90.00
_cell.angle_beta   90.00
_cell.angle_gamma   90.00
#
_symmetry.space_group_name_H-M   'P 1'
#
loop_
_entity.id
_entity.type
_entity.pdbx_description
1 polymer ?
#
loop_
_entity_poly.entity_id
_entity_poly.type
_entity_poly.pdbx_seq_one_letter_code
_entity_poly.pdbx_strand_id
1 'polypeptide(L)'
;MRMPTYTVKMLTASLGLAALTACSDTADHNAADVTFATDMIPHHQQAVQMAELATDRAASPEVLEVAEEIRGAQQPEIDTMSGLLEEWGEPVPEDMGGMGGGSGGMGDMPGMLTDEQLADLEAAD
;
A
#
# COMPACT_ATOMS: atom_id res chain seq x y z
N MET A 1 -3.02 -30.82 62.99
CA MET A 1 -3.53 -31.90 62.12
C MET A 1 -2.71 -31.85 60.83
N ARG A 2 -1.92 -32.89 60.57
CA ARG A 2 -0.96 -33.00 59.46
C ARG A 2 -1.48 -34.11 58.55
N MET A 3 -1.54 -33.88 57.22
CA MET A 3 -1.51 -34.83 56.07
C MET A 3 -1.94 -34.08 54.78
N PRO A 4 -1.60 -34.52 53.57
CA PRO A 4 -0.25 -34.65 53.02
C PRO A 4 -0.06 -33.81 51.74
N THR A 5 1.17 -33.38 51.50
CA THR A 5 1.62 -32.78 50.23
C THR A 5 1.51 -33.79 49.09
N TYR A 6 0.74 -33.47 48.05
CA TYR A 6 0.75 -34.17 46.78
C TYR A 6 1.66 -33.41 45.81
N THR A 7 2.88 -33.89 45.67
CA THR A 7 3.80 -33.51 44.60
C THR A 7 3.20 -33.94 43.26
N VAL A 8 2.58 -33.00 42.55
CA VAL A 8 2.27 -33.19 41.13
C VAL A 8 3.59 -33.20 40.37
N LYS A 9 4.06 -34.40 40.05
CA LYS A 9 5.20 -34.63 39.18
C LYS A 9 4.81 -34.10 37.80
N MET A 10 5.30 -32.92 37.43
CA MET A 10 5.18 -32.38 36.07
C MET A 10 5.77 -33.41 35.09
N LEU A 11 4.90 -34.15 34.40
CA LEU A 11 5.28 -34.91 33.23
C LEU A 11 5.17 -33.95 32.04
N THR A 12 6.28 -33.29 31.74
CA THR A 12 6.48 -32.56 30.49
C THR A 12 6.42 -33.56 29.34
N ALA A 13 5.27 -33.67 28.69
CA ALA A 13 5.19 -34.23 27.35
C ALA A 13 5.67 -33.15 26.38
N SER A 14 6.96 -33.17 26.06
CA SER A 14 7.52 -32.44 24.94
C SER A 14 6.97 -33.05 23.65
N LEU A 15 5.77 -32.63 23.24
CA LEU A 15 5.35 -32.81 21.85
C LEU A 15 6.14 -31.81 21.03
N GLY A 16 7.08 -32.33 20.27
CA GLY A 16 7.96 -31.56 19.41
C GLY A 16 7.17 -30.61 18.55
N LEU A 17 7.58 -29.34 18.60
CA LEU A 17 7.24 -28.31 17.65
C LEU A 17 7.74 -28.79 16.27
N ALA A 18 6.91 -29.54 15.56
CA ALA A 18 7.16 -29.88 14.17
C ALA A 18 7.14 -28.57 13.39
N ALA A 19 8.28 -28.26 12.77
CA ALA A 19 8.55 -27.03 12.05
C ALA A 19 7.41 -26.68 11.07
N LEU A 20 6.65 -25.63 11.39
CA LEU A 20 5.89 -24.84 10.42
C LEU A 20 6.83 -23.86 9.66
N THR A 21 8.02 -24.32 9.31
CA THR A 21 8.97 -23.56 8.47
C THR A 21 8.91 -24.02 7.01
N ALA A 22 7.79 -24.64 6.60
CA ALA A 22 7.61 -25.06 5.23
C ALA A 22 7.10 -23.88 4.40
N CYS A 23 8.02 -23.31 3.63
CA CYS A 23 7.86 -22.32 2.56
C CYS A 23 7.62 -20.87 3.02
N SER A 24 8.68 -20.23 3.49
CA SER A 24 8.93 -18.83 3.10
C SER A 24 9.95 -18.86 1.97
N ASP A 25 9.59 -19.45 0.82
CA ASP A 25 10.18 -19.00 -0.44
C ASP A 25 9.52 -17.66 -0.74
N THR A 26 9.99 -16.59 -0.08
CA THR A 26 9.86 -15.26 -0.67
C THR A 26 10.58 -15.39 -2.01
N ALA A 27 9.83 -15.46 -3.11
CA ALA A 27 10.44 -15.30 -4.41
C ALA A 27 11.27 -14.02 -4.33
N ASP A 28 12.57 -14.09 -4.61
CA ASP A 28 13.41 -12.91 -4.65
C ASP A 28 12.74 -11.91 -5.61
N HIS A 29 12.60 -10.66 -5.16
CA HIS A 29 12.11 -9.60 -6.03
C HIS A 29 13.06 -9.44 -7.22
N ASN A 30 12.53 -8.97 -8.33
CA ASN A 30 13.31 -8.69 -9.54
C ASN A 30 13.08 -7.25 -10.01
N ALA A 31 13.82 -6.85 -11.04
CA ALA A 31 13.75 -5.48 -11.57
C ALA A 31 12.34 -5.07 -12.04
N ALA A 32 11.52 -6.01 -12.50
CA ALA A 32 10.15 -5.72 -12.90
C ALA A 32 9.26 -5.42 -11.69
N ASP A 33 9.46 -6.09 -10.56
CA ASP A 33 8.71 -5.84 -9.32
C ASP A 33 9.03 -4.44 -8.77
N VAL A 34 10.32 -4.07 -8.77
CA VAL A 34 10.79 -2.72 -8.39
C VAL A 34 10.21 -1.66 -9.33
N THR A 35 10.25 -1.89 -10.64
CA THR A 35 9.72 -0.95 -11.63
C THR A 35 8.22 -0.77 -11.45
N PHE A 36 7.48 -1.87 -11.31
CA PHE A 36 6.04 -1.83 -11.08
C PHE A 36 5.68 -1.05 -9.81
N ALA A 37 6.32 -1.35 -8.67
CA ALA A 37 6.04 -0.65 -7.42
C ALA A 37 6.42 0.85 -7.50
N THR A 38 7.57 1.17 -8.08
CA THR A 38 8.04 2.55 -8.28
C THR A 38 7.06 3.36 -9.14
N ASP A 39 6.50 2.74 -10.18
CA ASP A 39 5.63 3.42 -11.13
C ASP A 39 4.17 3.48 -10.67
N MET A 40 3.69 2.48 -9.94
CA MET A 40 2.30 2.40 -9.50
C MET A 40 2.03 3.24 -8.25
N ILE A 41 3.03 3.53 -7.42
CA ILE A 41 2.86 4.45 -6.30
C ILE A 41 2.36 5.82 -6.76
N PRO A 42 3.05 6.55 -7.67
CA PRO A 42 2.55 7.84 -8.17
C PRO A 42 1.23 7.71 -8.94
N HIS A 43 1.02 6.60 -9.67
CA HIS A 43 -0.25 6.36 -10.36
C HIS A 43 -1.44 6.32 -9.41
N HIS A 44 -1.31 5.53 -8.34
CA HIS A 44 -2.32 5.41 -7.31
C HIS A 44 -2.49 6.69 -6.50
N GLN A 45 -1.41 7.42 -6.23
CA GLN A 45 -1.48 8.71 -5.51
C GLN A 45 -2.38 9.71 -6.25
N GLN A 46 -2.25 9.83 -7.58
CA GLN A 46 -3.14 10.71 -8.34
C GLN A 46 -4.60 10.24 -8.30
N ALA A 47 -4.85 8.92 -8.37
CA ALA A 47 -6.20 8.39 -8.25
C ALA A 47 -6.83 8.67 -6.87
N VAL A 48 -6.05 8.55 -5.79
CA VAL A 48 -6.47 8.92 -4.43
C VAL A 48 -6.78 10.42 -4.35
N GLN A 49 -5.92 11.28 -4.89
CA GLN A 49 -6.15 12.72 -4.92
C GLN A 49 -7.44 13.09 -5.65
N MET A 50 -7.70 12.49 -6.81
CA MET A 50 -8.97 12.70 -7.52
C MET A 50 -10.18 12.21 -6.73
N ALA A 51 -10.06 11.07 -6.04
CA ALA A 51 -11.12 10.52 -5.20
C ALA A 51 -11.40 11.42 -3.98
N GLU A 52 -10.40 12.05 -3.40
CA GLU A 52 -10.59 13.04 -2.33
C GLU A 52 -11.33 14.27 -2.83
N LEU A 53 -10.95 14.83 -3.99
CA LEU A 53 -11.69 15.92 -4.63
C LEU A 53 -13.15 15.56 -4.88
N ALA A 54 -13.41 14.35 -5.37
CA ALA A 54 -14.76 13.87 -5.62
C ALA A 54 -15.56 13.68 -4.31
N THR A 55 -14.94 13.16 -3.25
CA THR A 55 -15.61 12.97 -1.94
C THR A 55 -16.10 14.30 -1.37
N ASP A 56 -15.36 15.39 -1.59
CA ASP A 56 -15.71 16.72 -1.07
C ASP A 56 -16.73 17.46 -1.95
N ARG A 57 -16.77 17.18 -3.25
CA ARG A 57 -17.47 18.03 -4.24
C ARG A 57 -18.60 17.35 -5.00
N ALA A 58 -18.58 16.02 -5.12
CA ALA A 58 -19.54 15.33 -5.98
C ALA A 58 -20.97 15.39 -5.42
N ALA A 59 -21.91 15.82 -6.26
CA ALA A 59 -23.34 15.83 -5.93
C ALA A 59 -24.04 14.48 -6.16
N SER A 60 -23.45 13.60 -6.96
CA SER A 60 -24.00 12.27 -7.26
C SER A 60 -23.58 11.27 -6.18
N PRO A 61 -24.53 10.60 -5.51
CA PRO A 61 -24.22 9.54 -4.55
C PRO A 61 -23.39 8.40 -5.13
N GLU A 62 -23.61 8.07 -6.41
CA GLU A 62 -22.87 7.02 -7.10
C GLU A 62 -21.39 7.41 -7.30
N VAL A 63 -21.11 8.69 -7.59
CA VAL A 63 -19.74 9.19 -7.71
C VAL A 63 -19.04 9.21 -6.35
N LEU A 64 -19.76 9.58 -5.28
CA LEU A 64 -19.22 9.53 -3.92
C LEU A 64 -18.85 8.09 -3.50
N GLU A 65 -19.72 7.12 -3.78
CA GLU A 65 -19.47 5.71 -3.48
C GLU A 65 -18.20 5.21 -4.19
N VAL A 66 -18.08 5.47 -5.49
CA VAL A 66 -16.88 5.10 -6.26
C VAL A 66 -15.62 5.79 -5.73
N ALA A 67 -15.70 7.06 -5.34
CA ALA A 67 -14.56 7.77 -4.77
C ALA A 67 -14.09 7.17 -3.44
N GLU A 68 -15.03 6.82 -2.55
CA GLU A 68 -14.71 6.14 -1.30
C GLU A 68 -14.09 4.75 -1.52
N GLU A 69 -14.61 3.98 -2.48
CA GLU A 69 -14.05 2.69 -2.87
C GLU A 69 -12.62 2.82 -3.42
N ILE A 70 -12.37 3.78 -4.31
CA ILE A 70 -11.04 4.04 -4.88
C ILE A 70 -10.05 4.34 -3.76
N ARG A 71 -10.36 5.29 -2.88
CA ARG A 71 -9.48 5.65 -1.75
C ARG A 71 -9.24 4.46 -0.83
N GLY A 72 -10.31 3.72 -0.51
CA GLY A 72 -10.25 2.56 0.38
C GLY A 72 -9.43 1.39 -0.18
N ALA A 73 -9.34 1.26 -1.51
CA ALA A 73 -8.55 0.22 -2.17
C ALA A 73 -7.10 0.65 -2.43
N GLN A 74 -6.90 1.86 -2.97
CA GLN A 74 -5.60 2.26 -3.50
C GLN A 74 -4.62 2.77 -2.43
N GLN A 75 -5.09 3.38 -1.33
CA GLN A 75 -4.18 3.79 -0.25
C GLN A 75 -3.45 2.59 0.39
N PRO A 76 -4.13 1.48 0.75
CA PRO A 76 -3.42 0.28 1.24
C PRO A 76 -2.44 -0.32 0.23
N GLU A 77 -2.71 -0.20 -1.08
CA GLU A 77 -1.80 -0.68 -2.13
C GLU A 77 -0.54 0.21 -2.21
N ILE A 78 -0.67 1.53 -2.07
CA ILE A 78 0.48 2.45 -1.93
C ILE A 78 1.33 2.06 -0.73
N ASP A 79 0.71 1.82 0.43
CA ASP A 79 1.40 1.45 1.66
C ASP A 79 2.14 0.10 1.49
N THR A 80 1.50 -0.85 0.80
CA THR A 80 2.08 -2.16 0.51
C THR A 80 3.30 -2.04 -0.41
N MET A 81 3.18 -1.32 -1.52
CA MET A 81 4.29 -1.15 -2.47
C MET A 81 5.45 -0.36 -1.87
N SER A 82 5.16 0.66 -1.07
CA SER A 82 6.16 1.44 -0.35
C SER A 82 6.94 0.55 0.62
N GLY A 83 6.23 -0.27 1.41
CA GLY A 83 6.85 -1.22 2.33
C GLY A 83 7.70 -2.28 1.62
N LEU A 84 7.28 -2.74 0.43
CA LEU A 84 8.07 -3.66 -0.39
C LEU A 84 9.37 -3.02 -0.88
N LEU A 85 9.31 -1.79 -1.40
CA LEU A 85 10.51 -1.06 -1.84
C LEU A 85 11.49 -0.83 -0.67
N GLU A 86 10.97 -0.45 0.51
CA GLU A 86 11.79 -0.32 1.72
C GLU A 86 12.45 -1.65 2.13
N GLU A 87 11.70 -2.75 2.10
CA GLU A 87 12.21 -4.10 2.41
C GLU A 87 13.33 -4.51 1.43
N TRP A 88 13.17 -4.14 0.15
CA TRP A 88 14.14 -4.42 -0.91
C TRP A 88 15.35 -3.47 -0.91
N GLY A 89 15.30 -2.39 -0.11
CA GLY A 89 16.35 -1.37 -0.07
C GLY A 89 16.34 -0.43 -1.28
N GLU A 90 15.20 -0.35 -1.97
CA GLU A 90 14.97 0.51 -3.12
C GLU A 90 14.35 1.86 -2.69
N PRO A 91 14.55 2.93 -3.46
CA PRO A 91 13.96 4.23 -3.14
C PRO A 91 12.45 4.20 -3.31
N VAL A 92 11.72 4.71 -2.31
CA VAL A 92 10.28 4.96 -2.42
C VAL A 92 10.07 6.32 -3.10
N PRO A 93 9.26 6.41 -4.16
CA PRO A 93 8.86 7.69 -4.76
C PRO A 93 8.20 8.60 -3.73
N GLU A 94 8.64 9.85 -3.67
CA GLU A 94 7.97 10.86 -2.85
C GLU A 94 6.60 11.22 -3.44
N ASP A 95 5.72 11.74 -2.58
CA ASP A 95 4.40 12.25 -2.95
C ASP A 95 4.47 13.26 -4.12
N MET A 96 3.47 13.22 -4.98
CA MET A 96 3.26 14.08 -6.14
C MET A 96 3.23 15.60 -5.81
N GLY A 97 3.23 15.98 -4.53
CA GLY A 97 3.21 17.38 -4.06
C GLY A 97 4.43 18.24 -4.43
N GLY A 98 5.46 17.68 -5.06
CA GLY A 98 6.64 18.41 -5.52
C GLY A 98 6.42 19.12 -6.86
N MET A 99 5.95 20.38 -6.84
CA MET A 99 6.08 21.31 -7.98
C MET A 99 7.57 21.53 -8.31
N GLY A 100 8.16 20.66 -9.12
CA GLY A 100 9.61 20.54 -9.24
C GLY A 100 10.11 20.12 -10.62
N GLY A 101 9.68 20.81 -11.68
CA GLY A 101 10.45 21.11 -12.89
C GLY A 101 11.59 20.17 -13.32
N GLY A 102 11.30 18.88 -13.50
CA GLY A 102 12.21 17.89 -14.07
C GLY A 102 11.59 17.29 -15.33
N SER A 103 12.20 17.55 -16.50
CA SER A 103 11.82 16.95 -17.78
C SER A 103 12.14 15.45 -17.78
N GLY A 104 11.29 14.67 -17.10
CA GLY A 104 11.51 13.23 -16.88
C GLY A 104 10.24 12.48 -16.54
N GLY A 105 9.23 12.50 -17.41
CA GLY A 105 8.36 11.33 -17.64
C GLY A 105 7.39 10.84 -16.55
N MET A 106 7.11 11.56 -15.46
CA MET A 106 6.03 11.13 -14.54
C MET A 106 4.61 11.28 -15.13
N GLY A 107 4.47 11.98 -16.27
CA GLY A 107 3.23 12.02 -17.06
C GLY A 107 3.12 10.95 -18.16
N ASP A 108 4.10 10.04 -18.30
CA ASP A 108 4.13 9.03 -19.37
C ASP A 108 3.46 7.69 -18.99
N MET A 109 2.98 7.54 -17.75
CA MET A 109 2.22 6.35 -17.37
C MET A 109 0.82 6.38 -18.00
N PRO A 110 0.42 5.33 -18.73
CA PRO A 110 -0.90 5.30 -19.37
C PRO A 110 -2.03 5.55 -18.37
N GLY A 111 -2.86 6.54 -18.66
CA GLY A 111 -4.08 6.84 -17.89
C GLY A 111 -3.92 7.89 -16.79
N MET A 112 -2.73 8.43 -16.57
CA MET A 112 -2.56 9.61 -15.70
C MET A 112 -3.16 10.87 -16.34
N LEU A 113 -3.78 11.71 -15.52
CA LEU A 113 -4.07 13.10 -15.88
C LEU A 113 -2.75 13.85 -15.97
N THR A 114 -2.66 14.77 -16.93
CA THR A 114 -1.59 15.76 -16.96
C THR A 114 -1.75 16.75 -15.80
N ASP A 115 -0.69 17.46 -15.43
CA ASP A 115 -0.76 18.54 -14.42
C ASP A 115 -1.83 19.58 -14.75
N GLU A 116 -2.01 19.90 -16.04
CA GLU A 116 -3.05 20.83 -16.51
C GLU A 116 -4.45 20.25 -16.29
N GLN A 117 -4.67 18.97 -16.60
CA GLN A 117 -5.97 18.32 -16.38
C GLN A 117 -6.31 18.15 -14.91
N LEU A 118 -5.31 17.86 -14.08
CA LEU A 118 -5.48 17.80 -12.63
C LEU A 118 -5.81 19.19 -12.07
N ALA A 119 -5.11 20.24 -12.51
CA ALA A 119 -5.41 21.61 -12.12
C ALA A 119 -6.82 22.05 -12.56
N ASP A 120 -7.25 21.67 -13.77
CA ASP A 120 -8.61 21.91 -14.26
C ASP A 120 -9.66 21.20 -13.38
N LEU A 121 -9.38 19.96 -12.96
CA LEU A 121 -10.24 19.21 -12.03
C LEU A 121 -10.27 19.87 -10.64
N GLU A 122 -9.13 20.31 -10.12
CA GLU A 122 -9.02 21.02 -8.84
C GLU A 122 -9.76 22.37 -8.86
N ALA A 123 -9.85 23.02 -10.03
CA ALA A 123 -10.57 24.27 -10.23
C ALA A 123 -12.06 24.09 -10.56
N ALA A 124 -12.52 22.86 -10.81
CA ALA A 124 -13.92 22.58 -11.11
C ALA A 124 -14.78 22.64 -9.83
N ASP A 125 -15.88 23.40 -9.91
CA ASP A 125 -16.91 23.58 -8.86
C ASP A 125 -17.95 22.45 -8.84
#